data_AF-A0A7K4N301-F1
#
_entry.id   AF-A0A7K4N301-F1
#
_cell.length_a   1.000
_cell.length_b   1.000
_cell.length_c   1.000
_cell.angle_alpha   90.00
_cell.angle_beta   90.00
_cell.angle_gamma   90.00
#
_symmetry.space_group_name_H-M   'P 1'
#
loop_
_entity.id
_entity.type
_entity.pdbx_description
1 polymer ?
#
loop_
_entity_poly.entity_id
_entity_poly.type
_entity_poly.pdbx_seq_one_letter_code
_entity_poly.pdbx_strand_id
1 'polypeptide(L)'
;MFFGLLTLLVALAISTVAAYYSIVGLMAIFAGAKLAIAIMGVVLEIGKLVVASWTFQNWKTSPVTIRSYFIVSVVVLMFITSLGIFGFLARAHIEQSSPTTLLKERIERVDLKIGQRQTQINRYQGRLDTLDQALQRYIELGAISKGLRKIGEMDNETSLLKIKIEELENEIDGLADNKYELKNQLNLAMVEVGPIRYVASMIYDEVNETQLEEAVRWIIILLIFVFDPLAVMLVIAANISLRDYRKERKMATRTITVMPDLSDKTVIDSDNVEEYSDDDGNDFKILTWDIFKKLKGKK
;
A
#
# COMPACT_ATOMS: atom_id res chain seq x y z
N MET A 1 6.01 -8.90 -32.35
CA MET A 1 6.28 -7.46 -32.07
C MET A 1 5.22 -6.82 -31.18
N PHE A 2 3.93 -6.86 -31.56
CA PHE A 2 2.82 -6.28 -30.76
C PHE A 2 2.77 -6.81 -29.32
N PHE A 3 2.83 -8.14 -29.13
CA PHE A 3 2.78 -8.76 -27.81
C PHE A 3 3.94 -8.30 -26.90
N GLY A 4 5.17 -8.22 -27.42
CA GLY A 4 6.33 -7.74 -26.66
C GLY A 4 6.28 -6.24 -26.29
N LEU A 5 5.65 -5.42 -27.13
CA LEU A 5 5.40 -4.00 -26.79
C LEU A 5 4.29 -3.87 -25.74
N LEU A 6 3.24 -4.69 -25.84
CA LEU A 6 2.16 -4.73 -24.86
C LEU A 6 2.67 -5.16 -23.49
N THR A 7 3.49 -6.22 -23.42
CA THR A 7 4.08 -6.67 -22.15
C THR A 7 5.00 -5.61 -21.55
N LEU A 8 5.78 -4.90 -22.36
CA LEU A 8 6.60 -3.78 -21.88
C LEU A 8 5.75 -2.64 -21.31
N LEU A 9 4.66 -2.28 -22.01
CA LEU A 9 3.75 -1.23 -21.58
C LEU A 9 3.10 -1.59 -20.24
N VAL A 10 2.60 -2.82 -20.09
CA VAL A 10 2.03 -3.31 -18.83
C VAL A 10 3.07 -3.31 -17.72
N ALA A 11 4.31 -3.74 -18.01
CA ALA A 11 5.40 -3.73 -17.03
C ALA A 11 5.71 -2.31 -16.53
N LEU A 12 5.83 -1.35 -17.46
CA LEU A 12 6.09 0.06 -17.13
C LEU A 12 4.91 0.69 -16.37
N ALA A 13 3.66 0.35 -16.73
CA ALA A 13 2.49 0.85 -16.02
C ALA A 13 2.45 0.36 -14.58
N ILE A 14 2.65 -0.95 -14.34
CA ILE A 14 2.69 -1.53 -12.99
C ILE A 14 3.83 -0.90 -12.18
N SER A 15 5.04 -0.82 -12.75
CA SER A 15 6.17 -0.21 -12.06
C SER A 15 5.95 1.27 -11.76
N THR A 16 5.34 2.04 -12.68
CA THR A 16 5.08 3.48 -12.44
C THR A 16 4.10 3.69 -11.28
N VAL A 17 3.04 2.88 -11.20
CA VAL A 17 2.08 2.94 -10.09
C VAL A 17 2.75 2.54 -8.77
N ALA A 18 3.55 1.47 -8.78
CA ALA A 18 4.33 1.03 -7.63
C ALA A 18 5.33 2.09 -7.16
N ALA A 19 6.02 2.74 -8.11
CA ALA A 19 6.95 3.83 -7.86
C ALA A 19 6.27 5.01 -7.19
N TYR A 20 5.11 5.42 -7.72
CA TYR A 20 4.34 6.53 -7.17
C TYR A 20 3.96 6.26 -5.71
N TYR A 21 3.36 5.10 -5.42
CA TYR A 21 3.01 4.74 -4.04
C TYR A 21 4.24 4.63 -3.15
N SER A 22 5.32 4.01 -3.65
CA SER A 22 6.54 3.84 -2.89
C SER A 22 7.18 5.18 -2.49
N ILE A 23 7.31 6.10 -3.45
CA ILE A 23 7.92 7.42 -3.22
C ILE A 23 7.07 8.25 -2.26
N VAL A 24 5.74 8.27 -2.42
CA VAL A 24 4.86 9.01 -1.52
C VAL A 24 4.90 8.42 -0.10
N GLY A 25 4.97 7.10 0.04
CA GLY A 25 5.11 6.46 1.34
C GLY A 25 6.45 6.75 2.02
N LEU A 26 7.57 6.69 1.29
CA LEU A 26 8.88 7.07 1.84
C LEU A 26 8.95 8.55 2.22
N MET A 27 8.34 9.44 1.44
CA MET A 27 8.23 10.87 1.78
C MET A 27 7.43 11.10 3.05
N ALA A 28 6.47 10.23 3.38
CA ALA A 28 5.70 10.31 4.61
C ALA A 28 6.55 9.94 5.85
N ILE A 29 7.47 8.99 5.71
CA ILE A 29 8.36 8.54 6.80
C ILE A 29 9.39 9.62 7.17
N PHE A 30 9.93 10.32 6.18
CA PHE A 30 11.00 11.30 6.36
C PHE A 30 10.54 12.71 6.00
N ALA A 31 9.68 13.28 6.84
CA ALA A 31 9.00 14.55 6.58
C ALA A 31 9.94 15.76 6.35
N GLY A 32 11.17 15.72 6.88
CA GLY A 32 12.14 16.82 6.78
C GLY A 32 12.86 16.95 5.43
N ALA A 33 12.82 15.93 4.56
CA ALA A 33 13.59 15.89 3.32
C ALA A 33 12.81 15.32 2.13
N LYS A 34 11.51 15.63 2.03
CA LYS A 34 10.58 15.06 1.03
C LYS A 34 11.11 15.16 -0.41
N LEU A 35 11.62 16.32 -0.81
CA LEU A 35 12.13 16.54 -2.17
C LEU A 35 13.34 15.66 -2.49
N ALA A 36 14.30 15.54 -1.56
CA ALA A 36 15.49 14.72 -1.75
C ALA A 36 15.13 13.24 -1.91
N ILE A 37 14.15 12.78 -1.12
CA ILE A 37 13.67 11.39 -1.17
C ILE A 37 12.89 11.10 -2.43
N ALA A 38 12.10 12.07 -2.92
CA ALA A 38 11.42 11.94 -4.20
C ALA A 38 12.43 11.75 -5.34
N ILE A 39 13.46 12.60 -5.41
CA ILE A 39 14.52 12.50 -6.43
C ILE A 39 15.24 11.16 -6.32
N MET A 40 15.65 10.76 -5.12
CA MET A 40 16.30 9.48 -4.88
C MET A 40 15.42 8.30 -5.32
N GLY A 41 14.15 8.28 -4.91
CA GLY A 41 13.22 7.20 -5.22
C GLY A 41 12.98 7.02 -6.71
N VAL A 42 12.84 8.11 -7.48
CA VAL A 42 12.72 8.06 -8.94
C VAL A 42 13.96 7.42 -9.57
N VAL A 43 15.16 7.82 -9.13
CA VAL A 43 16.42 7.27 -9.66
C VAL A 43 16.57 5.79 -9.31
N LEU A 44 16.24 5.40 -8.08
CA LEU A 44 16.31 4.02 -7.63
C LEU A 44 15.34 3.10 -8.40
N GLU A 45 14.12 3.57 -8.66
CA GLU A 45 13.13 2.79 -9.40
C GLU A 45 13.52 2.59 -10.87
N ILE A 46 13.97 3.65 -11.55
CA ILE A 46 14.47 3.54 -12.93
C ILE A 46 15.69 2.62 -12.96
N GLY A 47 16.60 2.77 -11.99
CA GLY A 47 17.78 1.92 -11.82
C GLY A 47 17.43 0.44 -11.70
N LYS A 48 16.40 0.09 -10.91
CA LYS A 48 15.92 -1.29 -10.72
C LYS A 48 15.59 -1.96 -12.05
N LEU A 49 14.80 -1.30 -12.92
CA LEU A 49 14.40 -1.86 -14.21
C LEU A 49 15.56 -1.93 -15.21
N VAL A 50 16.42 -0.91 -15.23
CA VAL A 50 17.61 -0.89 -16.11
C VAL A 50 18.57 -2.02 -15.74
N VAL A 51 18.87 -2.18 -14.46
CA VAL A 51 19.75 -3.24 -13.96
C VAL A 51 19.16 -4.63 -14.26
N ALA A 52 17.87 -4.84 -14.04
CA ALA A 52 17.21 -6.10 -14.38
C ALA A 52 17.29 -6.40 -15.88
N SER A 53 16.96 -5.43 -16.73
CA SER A 53 17.01 -5.56 -18.19
C SER A 53 18.42 -5.83 -18.70
N TRP A 54 19.42 -5.09 -18.19
CA TRP A 54 20.82 -5.24 -18.58
C TRP A 54 21.38 -6.61 -18.15
N THR A 55 21.09 -7.02 -16.91
CA THR A 55 21.55 -8.32 -16.37
C THR A 55 21.02 -9.47 -17.21
N PHE A 56 19.78 -9.36 -17.68
CA PHE A 56 19.19 -10.33 -18.60
C PHE A 56 19.86 -10.33 -19.99
N GLN A 57 20.10 -9.15 -20.57
CA GLN A 57 20.71 -9.05 -21.92
C GLN A 57 22.15 -9.57 -21.93
N ASN A 58 22.94 -9.27 -20.90
CA ASN A 58 24.36 -9.58 -20.80
C ASN A 58 24.67 -10.83 -19.95
N TRP A 59 23.68 -11.71 -19.74
CA TRP A 59 23.80 -12.86 -18.85
C TRP A 59 24.97 -13.81 -19.17
N LYS A 60 25.28 -13.99 -20.47
CA LYS A 60 26.38 -14.85 -20.93
C LYS A 60 27.73 -14.14 -21.01
N THR A 61 27.74 -12.83 -21.13
CA THR A 61 28.97 -12.03 -21.35
C THR A 61 29.50 -11.40 -20.06
N SER A 62 28.66 -11.27 -19.03
CA SER A 62 29.01 -10.59 -17.77
C SER A 62 29.77 -11.53 -16.83
N PRO A 63 30.82 -11.04 -16.13
CA PRO A 63 31.45 -11.79 -15.04
C PRO A 63 30.45 -12.04 -13.91
N VAL A 64 30.65 -13.13 -13.17
CA VAL A 64 29.76 -13.59 -12.10
C VAL A 64 29.62 -12.55 -10.97
N THR A 65 30.66 -11.76 -10.71
CA THR A 65 30.68 -10.69 -9.68
C THR A 65 29.67 -9.58 -9.96
N ILE A 66 29.61 -9.08 -11.20
CA ILE A 66 28.65 -8.04 -11.59
C ILE A 66 27.22 -8.61 -11.56
N ARG A 67 27.06 -9.84 -12.06
CA ARG A 67 25.76 -10.50 -12.11
C ARG A 67 25.18 -10.73 -10.71
N SER A 68 25.98 -11.19 -9.75
CA SER A 68 25.51 -11.39 -8.38
C SER A 68 25.17 -10.06 -7.71
N TYR A 69 26.00 -9.02 -7.88
CA TYR A 69 25.73 -7.69 -7.36
C TYR A 69 24.41 -7.11 -7.88
N PHE A 70 24.13 -7.25 -9.18
CA PHE A 70 22.90 -6.77 -9.78
C PHE A 70 21.65 -7.55 -9.35
N ILE A 71 21.74 -8.87 -9.21
CA ILE A 71 20.63 -9.68 -8.67
C ILE A 71 20.31 -9.24 -7.24
N VAL A 72 21.32 -9.13 -6.38
CA VAL A 72 21.14 -8.70 -4.99
C VAL A 72 20.60 -7.27 -4.94
N SER A 73 21.14 -6.37 -5.76
CA SER A 73 20.68 -4.97 -5.82
C SER A 73 19.22 -4.88 -6.23
N VAL A 74 18.78 -5.63 -7.25
CA VAL A 74 17.38 -5.67 -7.67
C VAL A 74 16.49 -6.17 -6.53
N VAL A 75 16.88 -7.24 -5.84
CA VAL A 75 16.12 -7.76 -4.69
C VAL A 75 16.03 -6.75 -3.56
N VAL A 76 17.14 -6.07 -3.21
CA VAL A 76 17.15 -5.02 -2.18
C VAL A 76 16.27 -3.83 -2.59
N LEU A 77 16.36 -3.40 -3.85
CA LEU A 77 15.50 -2.34 -4.39
C LEU A 77 14.03 -2.75 -4.34
N MET A 78 13.70 -4.02 -4.54
CA MET A 78 12.34 -4.51 -4.38
C MET A 78 11.84 -4.37 -2.94
N PHE A 79 12.67 -4.71 -1.94
CA PHE A 79 12.34 -4.49 -0.53
C PHE A 79 12.16 -3.01 -0.18
N ILE A 80 12.98 -2.12 -0.75
CA ILE A 80 12.81 -0.66 -0.56
C ILE A 80 11.50 -0.19 -1.19
N THR A 81 11.18 -0.66 -2.39
CA THR A 81 9.93 -0.36 -3.09
C THR A 81 8.75 -0.77 -2.21
N SER A 82 8.83 -1.99 -1.69
CA SER A 82 7.88 -2.61 -0.77
C SER A 82 7.64 -1.79 0.50
N LEU A 83 8.71 -1.37 1.18
CA LEU A 83 8.61 -0.52 2.38
C LEU A 83 7.93 0.82 2.07
N GLY A 84 8.19 1.41 0.90
CA GLY A 84 7.50 2.61 0.48
C GLY A 84 6.01 2.39 0.26
N ILE A 85 5.60 1.35 -0.48
CA ILE A 85 4.18 1.06 -0.73
C ILE A 85 3.46 0.80 0.60
N PHE A 86 4.12 0.05 1.49
CA PHE A 86 3.65 -0.18 2.84
C PHE A 86 3.40 1.14 3.59
N GLY A 87 4.38 2.05 3.58
CA GLY A 87 4.25 3.36 4.23
C GLY A 87 3.09 4.19 3.67
N PHE A 88 2.85 4.14 2.36
CA PHE A 88 1.73 4.83 1.72
C PHE A 88 0.37 4.27 2.16
N LEU A 89 0.20 2.95 2.07
CA LEU A 89 -1.06 2.29 2.41
C LEU A 89 -1.33 2.32 3.93
N ALA A 90 -0.30 2.16 4.75
CA ALA A 90 -0.40 2.30 6.19
C ALA A 90 -0.80 3.72 6.59
N ARG A 91 -0.20 4.74 5.95
CA ARG A 91 -0.60 6.14 6.19
C ARG A 91 -2.05 6.39 5.78
N ALA A 92 -2.47 5.93 4.59
CA ALA A 92 -3.85 6.09 4.15
C ALA A 92 -4.85 5.47 5.14
N HIS A 93 -4.50 4.32 5.72
CA HIS A 93 -5.31 3.69 6.77
C HIS A 93 -5.31 4.49 8.08
N ILE A 94 -4.15 4.94 8.57
CA ILE A 94 -4.05 5.74 9.80
C ILE A 94 -4.79 7.08 9.67
N GLU A 95 -4.67 7.74 8.53
CA GLU A 95 -5.31 9.03 8.25
C GLU A 95 -6.85 8.89 8.18
N GLN A 96 -7.34 7.73 7.73
CA GLN A 96 -8.76 7.36 7.80
C GLN A 96 -9.22 7.00 9.22
N SER A 97 -8.37 6.35 10.02
CA SER A 97 -8.70 5.95 11.41
C SER A 97 -8.57 7.10 12.42
N SER A 98 -7.71 8.10 12.19
CA SER A 98 -7.45 9.20 13.14
C SER A 98 -8.72 9.98 13.56
N PRO A 99 -9.64 10.35 12.64
CA PRO A 99 -10.92 10.96 13.03
C PRO A 99 -11.77 10.07 13.93
N THR A 100 -11.78 8.75 13.69
CA THR A 100 -12.54 7.81 14.53
C THR A 100 -11.97 7.67 15.93
N THR A 101 -10.64 7.64 16.08
CA THR A 101 -9.97 7.64 17.38
C THR A 101 -10.31 8.91 18.18
N LEU A 102 -10.26 10.07 17.54
CA LEU A 102 -10.62 11.34 18.18
C LEU A 102 -12.10 11.38 18.61
N LEU A 103 -13.01 10.81 17.81
CA LEU A 103 -14.41 10.69 18.17
C LEU A 103 -14.62 9.77 19.38
N LYS A 104 -13.90 8.64 19.44
CA LYS A 104 -13.92 7.72 20.60
C LYS A 104 -13.43 8.39 21.87
N GLU A 105 -12.31 9.09 21.81
CA GLU A 105 -11.77 9.83 22.97
C GLU A 105 -12.75 10.91 23.45
N ARG A 106 -13.47 11.57 22.52
CA ARG A 106 -14.51 12.54 22.88
C ARG A 106 -15.70 11.87 23.57
N ILE A 107 -16.16 10.72 23.06
CA ILE A 107 -17.23 9.93 23.66
C ILE A 107 -16.83 9.50 25.08
N GLU A 108 -15.63 8.97 25.26
CA GLU A 108 -15.11 8.56 26.58
C GLU A 108 -15.05 9.74 27.55
N ARG A 109 -14.60 10.91 27.08
CA ARG A 109 -14.58 12.13 27.89
C ARG A 109 -16.00 12.56 28.31
N VAL A 110 -16.98 12.42 27.42
CA VAL A 110 -18.38 12.72 27.74
C VAL A 110 -18.91 11.73 28.77
N ASP A 111 -18.59 10.44 28.64
CA ASP A 111 -18.96 9.42 29.62
C ASP A 111 -18.38 9.68 31.00
N LEU A 112 -17.12 10.11 31.08
CA LEU A 112 -16.51 10.52 32.35
C LEU A 112 -17.25 11.71 32.97
N LYS A 113 -17.67 12.69 32.17
CA LYS A 113 -18.46 13.84 32.67
C LYS A 113 -19.83 13.39 33.19
N ILE A 114 -20.53 12.54 32.45
CA ILE A 114 -21.82 11.97 32.88
C ILE A 114 -21.63 11.22 34.20
N GLY A 115 -20.62 10.36 34.31
CA GLY A 115 -20.33 9.63 35.55
C GLY A 115 -20.01 10.55 36.74
N GLN A 116 -19.30 11.65 36.51
CA GLN A 116 -19.04 12.67 37.53
C GLN A 116 -20.31 13.37 38.00
N ARG A 117 -21.21 13.75 37.08
CA ARG A 117 -22.49 14.38 37.43
C ARG A 117 -23.43 13.41 38.12
N GLN A 118 -23.50 12.15 37.68
CA GLN A 118 -24.27 11.11 38.36
C GLN A 118 -23.79 10.89 39.80
N THR A 119 -22.47 10.90 40.01
CA THR A 119 -21.89 10.81 41.36
C THR A 119 -22.30 12.03 42.22
N GLN A 120 -22.40 13.23 41.64
CA GLN A 120 -22.88 14.42 42.35
C GLN A 120 -24.36 14.30 42.72
N ILE A 121 -25.20 13.85 41.77
CA ILE A 121 -26.62 13.57 42.01
C ILE A 121 -26.79 12.59 43.16
N ASN A 122 -26.09 11.45 43.12
CA ASN A 122 -26.16 10.43 44.17
C ASN A 122 -25.76 10.99 45.55
N ARG A 123 -24.80 11.93 45.60
CA ARG A 123 -24.43 12.61 46.86
C ARG A 123 -25.52 13.55 47.37
N TYR A 124 -26.20 14.27 46.48
CA TYR A 124 -27.31 15.15 46.87
C TYR A 124 -28.56 14.36 47.26
N GLN A 125 -28.86 13.27 46.55
CA GLN A 125 -29.92 12.32 46.92
C GLN A 125 -29.64 11.68 48.28
N GLY A 126 -28.42 11.19 48.53
CA GLY A 126 -28.08 10.62 49.84
C GLY A 126 -28.16 11.64 51.00
N ARG A 127 -27.94 12.93 50.72
CA ARG A 127 -28.21 14.00 51.71
C ARG A 127 -29.70 14.14 51.97
N LEU A 128 -30.53 14.19 50.93
CA LEU A 128 -31.99 14.22 51.08
C LEU A 128 -32.49 13.02 51.89
N ASP A 129 -32.03 11.81 51.58
CA ASP A 129 -32.40 10.59 52.32
C ASP A 129 -32.02 10.67 53.81
N THR A 130 -30.85 11.23 54.11
CA THR A 130 -30.40 11.42 55.50
C THR A 130 -31.28 12.42 56.25
N LEU A 131 -31.68 13.50 55.57
CA LEU A 131 -32.59 14.51 56.11
C LEU A 131 -33.98 13.91 56.37
N ASP A 132 -34.49 13.10 55.45
CA ASP A 132 -35.78 12.40 55.59
C ASP A 132 -35.74 11.36 56.72
N GLN A 133 -34.67 10.58 56.85
CA GLN A 133 -34.48 9.64 57.95
C GLN A 133 -34.40 10.35 59.30
N ALA A 134 -33.67 11.47 59.39
CA ALA A 134 -33.58 12.26 60.61
C ALA A 134 -34.97 12.79 61.03
N LEU A 135 -35.77 13.25 60.05
CA LEU A 135 -37.13 13.69 60.30
C LEU A 135 -38.04 12.56 60.80
N GLN A 136 -37.98 11.39 60.15
CA GLN A 136 -38.74 10.22 60.55
C GLN A 136 -38.41 9.79 61.98
N ARG A 137 -37.14 9.89 62.38
CA ARG A 137 -36.73 9.61 63.76
C ARG A 137 -37.34 10.57 64.79
N TYR A 138 -37.51 11.85 64.46
CA TYR A 138 -38.20 12.81 65.34
C TYR A 138 -39.69 12.46 65.53
N ILE A 139 -40.33 11.94 64.48
CA ILE A 139 -41.73 11.49 64.52
C ILE A 139 -41.86 10.23 65.37
N GLU A 140 -40.99 9.25 65.18
CA GLU A 140 -40.95 7.99 65.97
C GLU A 140 -40.77 8.22 67.46
N LEU A 141 -39.94 9.20 67.85
CA LEU A 141 -39.69 9.55 69.25
C LEU A 141 -40.82 10.36 69.89
N GLY A 142 -41.95 10.54 69.20
CA GLY A 142 -43.11 11.31 69.68
C GLY A 142 -42.88 12.82 69.75
N ALA A 143 -41.75 13.32 69.23
CA ALA A 143 -41.38 14.73 69.25
C ALA A 143 -41.94 15.48 68.02
N ILE A 144 -43.22 15.26 67.71
CA ILE A 144 -43.89 15.71 66.48
C ILE A 144 -43.76 17.23 66.28
N SER A 145 -43.98 18.04 67.32
CA SER A 145 -43.85 19.50 67.24
C SER A 145 -42.41 19.96 66.90
N LYS A 146 -41.39 19.27 67.43
CA LYS A 146 -39.97 19.57 67.11
C LYS A 146 -39.64 19.13 65.69
N GLY A 147 -40.17 17.98 65.25
CA GLY A 147 -40.06 17.49 63.87
C GLY A 147 -40.65 18.48 62.87
N LEU A 148 -41.91 18.90 63.04
CA LEU A 148 -42.58 19.86 62.15
C LEU A 148 -41.86 21.21 62.06
N ARG A 149 -41.33 21.73 63.17
CA ARG A 149 -40.51 22.95 63.13
C ARG A 149 -39.23 22.74 62.33
N LYS A 150 -38.61 21.56 62.47
CA LYS A 150 -37.37 21.23 61.75
C LYS A 150 -37.60 21.02 60.25
N ILE A 151 -38.77 20.53 59.84
CA ILE A 151 -39.21 20.51 58.43
C ILE A 151 -39.21 21.93 57.87
N GLY A 152 -39.91 22.87 58.53
CA GLY A 152 -39.99 24.24 58.03
C GLY A 152 -38.63 24.96 57.95
N GLU A 153 -37.69 24.62 58.83
CA GLU A 153 -36.30 25.10 58.76
C GLU A 153 -35.51 24.48 57.59
N MET A 154 -35.84 23.25 57.20
CA MET A 154 -35.12 22.45 56.20
C MET A 154 -35.73 22.53 54.79
N ASP A 155 -36.97 22.99 54.65
CA ASP A 155 -37.66 23.11 53.36
C ASP A 155 -36.88 23.94 52.33
N ASN A 156 -36.19 24.98 52.77
CA ASN A 156 -35.33 25.78 51.88
C ASN A 156 -34.10 24.97 51.42
N GLU A 157 -33.46 24.23 52.32
CA GLU A 157 -32.30 23.41 52.00
C GLU A 157 -32.66 22.24 51.08
N THR A 158 -33.78 21.54 51.33
CA THR A 158 -34.25 20.43 50.49
C THR A 158 -34.66 20.93 49.10
N SER A 159 -35.31 22.10 49.01
CA SER A 159 -35.65 22.73 47.73
C SER A 159 -34.40 23.09 46.93
N LEU A 160 -33.37 23.66 47.57
CA LEU A 160 -32.09 23.97 46.93
C LEU A 160 -31.36 22.71 46.44
N LEU A 161 -31.40 21.61 47.21
CA LEU A 161 -30.81 20.33 46.79
C LEU A 161 -31.56 19.73 45.59
N LYS A 162 -32.90 19.80 45.57
CA LYS A 162 -33.71 19.34 44.44
C LYS A 162 -33.43 20.13 43.16
N ILE A 163 -33.32 21.45 43.25
CA ILE A 163 -32.95 22.32 42.11
C ILE A 163 -31.58 21.93 41.57
N LYS A 164 -30.59 21.68 42.45
CA LYS A 164 -29.25 21.25 42.01
C LYS A 164 -29.25 19.87 41.36
N ILE A 165 -30.11 18.96 41.83
CA ILE A 165 -30.28 17.65 41.19
C ILE A 165 -30.87 17.84 39.79
N GLU A 166 -31.94 18.62 39.65
CA GLU A 166 -32.58 18.91 38.37
C GLU A 166 -31.62 19.60 37.38
N GLU A 167 -30.80 20.55 37.84
CA GLU A 167 -29.77 21.18 37.02
C GLU A 167 -28.74 20.14 36.52
N LEU A 168 -28.29 19.25 37.40
CA LEU A 168 -27.35 18.18 37.03
C LEU A 168 -27.97 17.15 36.08
N GLU A 169 -29.24 16.82 36.25
CA GLU A 169 -30.00 15.92 35.36
C GLU A 169 -30.11 16.54 33.96
N ASN A 170 -30.50 17.81 33.86
CA ASN A 170 -30.53 18.54 32.59
C ASN A 170 -29.14 18.61 31.92
N GLU A 171 -28.07 18.78 32.69
CA GLU A 171 -26.70 18.73 32.17
C GLU A 171 -26.31 17.33 31.67
N ILE A 172 -26.76 16.26 32.34
CA ILE A 172 -26.54 14.87 31.88
C ILE A 172 -27.28 14.63 30.56
N ASP A 173 -28.53 15.09 30.43
CA ASP A 173 -29.32 14.94 29.22
C ASP A 173 -28.63 15.62 28.03
N GLY A 174 -28.16 16.87 28.21
CA GLY A 174 -27.41 17.57 27.17
C GLY A 174 -26.08 16.89 26.81
N LEU A 175 -25.39 16.29 27.78
CA LEU A 175 -24.18 15.49 27.52
C LEU A 175 -24.52 14.18 26.81
N ALA A 176 -25.63 13.53 27.14
CA ALA A 176 -26.09 12.30 26.53
C ALA A 176 -26.46 12.52 25.06
N ASP A 177 -27.19 13.60 24.74
CA ASP A 177 -27.51 13.98 23.37
C ASP A 177 -26.24 14.17 22.52
N ASN A 178 -25.26 14.91 23.05
CA ASN A 178 -23.97 15.10 22.39
C ASN A 178 -23.23 13.75 22.21
N LYS A 179 -23.28 12.87 23.21
CA LYS A 179 -22.72 11.51 23.10
C LYS A 179 -23.38 10.74 21.95
N TYR A 180 -24.71 10.80 21.81
CA TYR A 180 -25.41 10.11 20.72
C TYR A 180 -25.03 10.68 19.36
N GLU A 181 -24.89 12.01 19.24
CA GLU A 181 -24.42 12.64 18.01
C GLU A 181 -23.01 12.17 17.62
N LEU A 182 -22.06 12.21 18.57
CA LEU A 182 -20.70 11.72 18.35
C LEU A 182 -20.65 10.24 18.02
N LYS A 183 -21.49 9.42 18.67
CA LYS A 183 -21.60 7.98 18.39
C LYS A 183 -22.16 7.72 17.00
N ASN A 184 -23.10 8.54 16.54
CA ASN A 184 -23.61 8.46 15.17
C ASN A 184 -22.52 8.80 14.15
N GLN A 185 -21.77 9.88 14.37
CA GLN A 185 -20.63 10.23 13.52
C GLN A 185 -19.57 9.12 13.49
N LEU A 186 -19.28 8.51 14.64
CA LEU A 186 -18.36 7.37 14.73
C LEU A 186 -18.88 6.16 13.93
N ASN A 187 -20.16 5.84 14.06
CA ASN A 187 -20.77 4.72 13.33
C ASN A 187 -20.74 4.95 11.82
N LEU A 188 -21.03 6.17 11.35
CA LEU A 188 -20.95 6.52 9.92
C LEU A 188 -19.52 6.33 9.39
N ALA A 189 -18.53 6.81 10.12
CA ALA A 189 -17.12 6.62 9.76
C ALA A 189 -16.70 5.13 9.78
N MET A 190 -17.24 4.33 10.71
CA MET A 190 -17.01 2.88 10.74
C MET A 190 -17.67 2.12 9.58
N VAL A 191 -18.78 2.62 9.04
CA VAL A 191 -19.45 1.99 7.89
C VAL A 191 -18.60 2.14 6.62
N GLU A 192 -17.89 3.25 6.44
CA GLU A 192 -17.00 3.47 5.29
C GLU A 192 -15.81 2.50 5.25
N VAL A 193 -15.33 2.04 6.41
CA VAL A 193 -14.29 1.00 6.53
C VAL A 193 -14.84 -0.43 6.53
N GLY A 194 -16.14 -0.60 6.26
CA GLY A 194 -16.84 -1.89 6.27
C GLY A 194 -16.21 -3.01 5.44
N PRO A 195 -15.73 -2.77 4.20
CA PRO A 195 -15.10 -3.81 3.39
C PRO A 195 -13.85 -4.41 4.03
N ILE A 196 -13.03 -3.60 4.71
CA ILE A 196 -11.83 -4.05 5.41
C ILE A 196 -12.21 -4.94 6.59
N ARG A 197 -13.26 -4.55 7.33
CA ARG A 197 -13.80 -5.32 8.46
C ARG A 197 -14.34 -6.67 8.03
N TYR A 198 -15.00 -6.73 6.88
CA TYR A 198 -15.46 -7.99 6.30
C TYR A 198 -14.31 -8.94 5.96
N VAL A 199 -13.23 -8.43 5.37
CA VAL A 199 -12.03 -9.25 5.08
C VAL A 199 -11.33 -9.70 6.36
N ALA A 200 -11.24 -8.85 7.39
CA ALA A 200 -10.67 -9.22 8.68
C ALA A 200 -11.49 -10.32 9.38
N SER A 201 -12.83 -10.28 9.31
CA SER A 201 -13.71 -11.31 9.86
C SER A 201 -13.62 -12.67 9.15
N MET A 202 -12.98 -12.72 7.97
CA MET A 202 -12.68 -14.00 7.29
C MET A 202 -11.48 -14.72 7.93
N ILE A 203 -10.61 -13.98 8.63
CA ILE A 203 -9.36 -14.49 9.23
C ILE A 203 -9.52 -14.67 10.75
N TYR A 204 -10.34 -13.85 11.41
CA TYR A 204 -10.52 -13.85 12.86
C TYR A 204 -12.01 -14.04 13.26
N ASP A 205 -12.28 -14.96 14.19
CA ASP A 205 -13.63 -15.26 14.70
C ASP A 205 -14.25 -14.11 15.53
N GLU A 206 -13.42 -13.32 16.21
CA GLU A 206 -13.79 -12.06 16.86
C GLU A 206 -12.88 -10.96 16.34
N VAL A 207 -13.45 -9.88 15.79
CA VAL A 207 -12.65 -8.78 15.22
C VAL A 207 -12.49 -7.69 16.27
N ASN A 208 -11.32 -7.66 16.93
CA ASN A 208 -10.87 -6.46 17.65
C ASN A 208 -10.20 -5.47 16.67
N GLU A 209 -10.18 -4.16 16.98
CA GLU A 209 -9.61 -3.15 16.07
C GLU A 209 -8.12 -3.37 15.80
N THR A 210 -7.39 -3.89 16.78
CA THR A 210 -5.98 -4.25 16.65
C THR A 210 -5.75 -5.38 15.64
N GLN A 211 -6.66 -6.38 15.60
CA GLN A 211 -6.57 -7.51 14.68
C GLN A 211 -6.99 -7.11 13.26
N LEU A 212 -7.90 -6.16 13.14
CA LEU A 212 -8.26 -5.55 11.87
C LEU A 212 -7.06 -4.85 11.23
N GLU A 213 -6.35 -4.02 12.00
CA GLU A 213 -5.13 -3.33 11.54
C GLU A 213 -4.02 -4.33 11.15
N GLU A 214 -3.88 -5.43 11.89
CA GLU A 214 -2.91 -6.48 11.58
C GLU A 214 -3.26 -7.24 10.29
N ALA A 215 -4.53 -7.58 10.07
CA ALA A 215 -5.00 -8.23 8.85
C ALA A 215 -4.70 -7.38 7.60
N VAL A 216 -5.00 -6.08 7.68
CA VAL A 216 -4.70 -5.11 6.61
C VAL A 216 -3.21 -5.09 6.31
N ARG A 217 -2.38 -5.11 7.36
CA ARG A 217 -0.92 -5.12 7.23
C ARG A 217 -0.42 -6.33 6.44
N TRP A 218 -0.93 -7.52 6.75
CA TRP A 218 -0.58 -8.76 6.04
C TRP A 218 -1.07 -8.77 4.59
N ILE A 219 -2.28 -8.25 4.32
CA ILE A 219 -2.80 -8.11 2.95
C ILE A 219 -1.90 -7.18 2.12
N ILE A 220 -1.47 -6.05 2.70
CA ILE A 220 -0.55 -5.12 2.04
C ILE A 220 0.77 -5.82 1.71
N ILE A 221 1.36 -6.56 2.66
CA ILE A 221 2.59 -7.32 2.45
C ILE A 221 2.42 -8.34 1.32
N LEU A 222 1.30 -9.07 1.30
CA LEU A 222 0.99 -10.05 0.25
C LEU A 222 0.92 -9.39 -1.14
N LEU A 223 0.19 -8.28 -1.27
CA LEU A 223 0.05 -7.57 -2.55
C LEU A 223 1.40 -7.06 -3.07
N ILE A 224 2.22 -6.51 -2.17
CA ILE A 224 3.54 -6.00 -2.50
C ILE A 224 4.48 -7.11 -2.98
N PHE A 225 4.47 -8.25 -2.28
CA PHE A 225 5.30 -9.40 -2.63
C PHE A 225 4.98 -9.97 -4.02
N VAL A 226 3.75 -9.78 -4.50
CA VAL A 226 3.34 -10.22 -5.84
C VAL A 226 3.65 -9.17 -6.90
N PHE A 227 3.26 -7.92 -6.68
CA PHE A 227 3.29 -6.91 -7.74
C PHE A 227 4.69 -6.46 -8.15
N ASP A 228 5.62 -6.34 -7.21
CA ASP A 228 6.95 -5.79 -7.52
C ASP A 228 7.85 -6.80 -8.28
N PRO A 229 7.93 -8.09 -7.86
CA PRO A 229 8.61 -9.11 -8.67
C PRO A 229 7.94 -9.29 -10.04
N LEU A 230 6.60 -9.20 -10.12
CA LEU A 230 5.87 -9.31 -11.38
C LEU A 230 6.30 -8.23 -12.38
N ALA A 231 6.43 -6.97 -11.96
CA ALA A 231 6.85 -5.89 -12.85
C ALA A 231 8.24 -6.16 -13.45
N VAL A 232 9.21 -6.58 -12.62
CA VAL A 232 10.56 -6.89 -13.07
C VAL A 232 10.58 -8.09 -14.02
N MET A 233 9.82 -9.15 -13.70
CA MET A 233 9.71 -10.32 -14.56
C MET A 233 9.05 -9.99 -15.91
N LEU A 234 8.06 -9.09 -15.94
CA LEU A 234 7.45 -8.63 -17.18
C LEU A 234 8.40 -7.80 -18.04
N VAL A 235 9.26 -6.95 -17.44
CA VAL A 235 10.31 -6.25 -18.19
C VAL A 235 11.28 -7.24 -18.84
N ILE A 236 11.68 -8.27 -18.11
CA ILE A 236 12.54 -9.34 -18.63
C ILE A 236 11.83 -10.10 -19.76
N ALA A 237 10.57 -10.48 -19.57
CA ALA A 237 9.77 -11.19 -20.58
C ALA A 237 9.55 -10.36 -21.86
N ALA A 238 9.30 -9.05 -21.71
CA ALA A 238 9.20 -8.14 -22.84
C ALA A 238 10.51 -8.05 -23.62
N ASN A 239 11.64 -8.00 -22.91
CA ASN A 239 12.97 -7.98 -23.50
C ASN A 239 13.27 -9.27 -24.30
N ILE A 240 12.87 -10.43 -23.77
CA ILE A 240 12.93 -11.73 -24.48
C ILE A 240 12.13 -11.64 -25.78
N SER A 241 10.84 -11.31 -25.70
CA SER A 241 9.93 -11.28 -26.84
C SER A 241 10.40 -10.31 -27.94
N LEU A 242 10.93 -9.15 -27.56
CA LEU A 242 11.47 -8.17 -28.50
C LEU A 242 12.79 -8.62 -29.13
N ARG A 243 13.64 -9.34 -28.40
CA ARG A 243 14.91 -9.87 -28.93
C ARG A 243 14.66 -10.98 -29.95
N ASP A 244 13.75 -11.90 -29.66
CA ASP A 244 13.46 -13.04 -30.53
C ASP A 244 12.83 -12.58 -31.85
N TYR A 245 11.92 -11.59 -31.80
CA TYR A 245 11.39 -10.96 -33.01
C TYR A 245 12.47 -10.30 -33.89
N ARG A 246 13.50 -9.67 -33.30
CA ARG A 246 14.62 -9.11 -34.07
C ARG A 246 15.49 -10.20 -34.72
N LYS A 247 15.68 -11.33 -34.04
CA LYS A 247 16.43 -12.48 -34.57
C LYS A 247 15.71 -13.11 -35.76
N GLU A 248 14.40 -13.33 -35.65
CA GLU A 248 13.57 -13.88 -36.73
C GLU A 248 13.62 -12.99 -37.99
N ARG A 249 13.53 -11.66 -37.84
CA ARG A 249 13.66 -10.74 -38.98
C ARG A 249 15.05 -10.75 -39.62
N LYS A 250 16.12 -10.85 -38.83
CA LYS A 250 17.50 -10.94 -39.34
C LYS A 250 17.71 -12.25 -40.13
N MET A 251 17.14 -13.36 -39.65
CA MET A 251 17.21 -14.65 -40.35
C MET A 251 16.39 -14.63 -41.64
N ALA A 252 15.15 -14.13 -41.62
CA ALA A 252 14.31 -14.00 -42.82
C ALA A 252 14.94 -13.10 -43.89
N THR A 253 15.62 -12.02 -43.51
CA THR A 253 16.32 -11.13 -44.45
C THR A 253 17.57 -11.79 -45.05
N ARG A 254 18.32 -12.59 -44.27
CA ARG A 254 19.47 -13.37 -44.77
C ARG A 254 19.07 -14.50 -45.74
N THR A 255 17.90 -15.12 -45.57
CA THR A 255 17.43 -16.17 -46.49
C THR A 255 16.97 -15.62 -47.85
N ILE A 256 16.50 -14.36 -47.90
CA ILE A 256 15.99 -13.74 -49.13
C ILE A 256 17.12 -13.24 -50.05
N THR A 257 18.35 -13.09 -49.56
CA THR A 257 19.56 -12.98 -50.41
C THR A 257 19.88 -14.33 -51.05
N VAL A 258 19.00 -14.77 -51.95
CA VAL A 258 19.21 -15.90 -52.84
C VAL A 258 20.33 -15.53 -53.81
N MET A 259 21.40 -16.33 -53.82
CA MET A 259 22.47 -16.23 -54.80
C MET A 259 21.85 -16.33 -56.22
N PRO A 260 22.32 -15.56 -57.21
CA PRO A 260 21.85 -15.74 -58.58
C PRO A 260 22.09 -17.18 -59.00
N ASP A 261 21.06 -17.81 -59.56
CA ASP A 261 21.12 -19.17 -60.09
C ASP A 261 22.21 -19.24 -61.18
N LEU A 262 23.24 -20.03 -60.91
CA LEU A 262 24.38 -20.25 -61.79
C LEU A 262 24.29 -21.61 -62.50
N SER A 263 23.13 -22.26 -62.51
CA SER A 263 22.89 -23.58 -63.12
C SER A 263 23.33 -23.70 -64.58
N ASP A 264 23.38 -22.59 -65.33
CA ASP A 264 23.62 -22.60 -66.78
C ASP A 264 25.08 -22.35 -67.20
N LYS A 265 26.05 -22.41 -66.27
CA LYS A 265 27.47 -22.30 -66.66
C LYS A 265 28.26 -23.55 -66.31
N THR A 266 28.49 -24.35 -67.35
CA THR A 266 29.39 -25.49 -67.36
C THR A 266 30.82 -25.09 -67.01
N VAL A 267 31.34 -25.76 -65.97
CA VAL A 267 32.76 -25.96 -65.62
C VAL A 267 33.51 -24.73 -65.13
N ILE A 268 33.82 -24.65 -63.82
CA ILE A 268 35.12 -24.12 -63.35
C ILE A 268 35.57 -24.87 -62.07
N ASP A 269 36.79 -25.39 -62.17
CA ASP A 269 37.72 -25.97 -61.18
C ASP A 269 37.51 -25.69 -59.69
N SER A 270 37.64 -26.76 -58.89
CA SER A 270 37.65 -26.77 -57.43
C SER A 270 38.83 -26.04 -56.78
N ASP A 271 39.82 -25.64 -57.57
CA ASP A 271 41.11 -25.18 -57.06
C ASP A 271 41.16 -23.67 -56.75
N ASN A 272 40.09 -22.92 -57.05
CA ASN A 272 40.06 -21.45 -56.93
C ASN A 272 38.96 -20.91 -56.01
N VAL A 273 38.52 -21.70 -55.04
CA VAL A 273 37.56 -21.30 -54.01
C VAL A 273 38.28 -21.21 -52.68
N GLU A 274 38.38 -20.00 -52.12
CA GLU A 274 38.88 -19.83 -50.75
C GLU A 274 37.72 -20.01 -49.77
N GLU A 275 37.92 -20.88 -48.79
CA GLU A 275 37.03 -21.09 -47.66
C GLU A 275 37.34 -20.05 -46.58
N TYR A 276 36.35 -19.22 -46.26
CA TYR A 276 36.43 -18.24 -45.18
C TYR A 276 35.40 -18.59 -44.11
N SER A 277 35.86 -18.66 -42.86
CA SER A 277 35.02 -18.80 -41.68
C SER A 277 35.01 -17.48 -40.90
N ASP A 278 33.81 -16.99 -40.60
CA ASP A 278 33.65 -15.87 -39.66
C ASP A 278 33.55 -16.40 -38.23
N ASP A 279 33.85 -15.53 -37.25
CA ASP A 279 33.91 -15.80 -35.79
C ASP A 279 32.57 -16.34 -35.19
N ASP A 280 31.50 -16.34 -35.99
CA ASP A 280 30.17 -16.91 -35.70
C ASP A 280 29.97 -18.35 -36.23
N GLY A 281 31.01 -18.99 -36.79
CA GLY A 281 31.00 -20.40 -37.22
C GLY A 281 30.24 -20.67 -38.53
N ASN A 282 30.14 -19.68 -39.41
CA ASN A 282 29.55 -19.85 -40.74
C ASN A 282 30.65 -19.93 -41.81
N ASP A 283 30.62 -20.98 -42.62
CA ASP A 283 31.54 -21.17 -43.74
C ASP A 283 30.97 -20.56 -45.02
N PHE A 284 31.78 -19.73 -45.69
CA PHE A 284 31.43 -19.12 -46.97
C PHE A 284 32.45 -19.50 -48.04
N LYS A 285 31.96 -19.73 -49.25
CA LYS A 285 32.78 -19.93 -50.45
C LYS A 285 32.73 -18.66 -51.31
N ILE A 286 33.85 -17.97 -51.44
CA ILE A 286 33.94 -16.72 -52.20
C ILE A 286 34.81 -16.97 -53.44
N LEU A 287 34.33 -16.53 -54.61
CA LEU A 287 35.09 -16.63 -55.86
C LEU A 287 36.22 -15.58 -55.87
N THR A 288 37.42 -16.01 -56.26
CA THR A 288 38.59 -15.14 -56.37
C THR A 288 38.39 -14.03 -57.42
N TRP A 289 39.03 -12.87 -57.18
CA TRP A 289 38.83 -11.63 -57.94
C TRP A 289 39.16 -11.76 -59.44
N ASP A 290 40.05 -12.69 -59.79
CA ASP A 290 40.43 -12.99 -61.16
C ASP A 290 39.31 -13.68 -61.95
N ILE A 291 38.50 -14.52 -61.30
CA ILE A 291 37.34 -15.17 -61.92
C ILE A 291 36.21 -14.16 -62.13
N PHE A 292 36.02 -13.23 -61.19
CA PHE A 292 35.03 -12.16 -61.31
C PHE A 292 35.29 -11.29 -62.56
N LYS A 293 36.56 -10.98 -62.85
CA LYS A 293 36.95 -10.28 -64.09
C LYS A 293 36.66 -11.10 -65.36
N LYS A 294 36.93 -12.41 -65.34
CA LYS A 294 36.71 -13.30 -66.48
C LYS A 294 35.22 -13.43 -66.85
N LEU A 295 34.34 -13.40 -65.85
CA LEU A 295 32.89 -13.41 -66.04
C LEU A 295 32.34 -12.08 -66.58
N LYS A 296 32.94 -10.94 -66.22
CA LYS A 296 32.52 -9.61 -66.71
C LYS A 296 32.95 -9.33 -68.17
N GLY A 297 33.91 -10.10 -68.70
CA GLY A 297 34.48 -9.93 -70.04
C GLY A 297 33.71 -10.57 -71.20
N LYS A 298 32.63 -11.33 -70.94
CA LYS A 298 31.74 -11.84 -71.99
C LYS A 298 30.46 -11.00 -72.03
N LYS A 299 30.48 -9.91 -72.80
CA LYS A 299 29.29 -9.31 -73.40
C LYS A 299 29.03 -9.98 -74.74
#